data_AF-A0A4R2ZT30-F1
#
_entry.id   AF-A0A4R2ZT30-F1
#
_cell.length_a   1.000
_cell.length_b   1.000
_cell.length_c   1.000
_cell.angle_alpha   90.00
_cell.angle_beta   90.00
_cell.angle_gamma   90.00
#
_symmetry.space_group_name_H-M   'P 1'
#
loop_
_entity.id
_entity.type
_entity.pdbx_description
1 polymer ?
#
loop_
_entity_poly.entity_id
_entity_poly.type
_entity_poly.pdbx_seq_one_letter_code
_entity_poly.pdbx_strand_id
1 'polypeptide(L)' 'MKNKYRLCIYPKEAAIILGRTEKHTYKIFQSIRDCYGLKANQYVSISIFAEYTGLPEEEIRKLLL' A
#
# COMPACT_ATOMS: atom_id res chain seq x y z
N MET A 1 -3.55 16.29 -14.12
CA MET A 1 -4.00 16.91 -12.85
C MET A 1 -3.31 16.17 -11.70
N LYS A 2 -2.45 16.83 -10.93
CA LYS A 2 -1.77 16.23 -9.77
C LYS A 2 -2.83 16.01 -8.69
N ASN A 3 -3.27 14.76 -8.52
CA ASN A 3 -4.34 14.42 -7.58
C ASN A 3 -3.80 14.54 -6.15
N LYS A 4 -4.07 15.69 -5.50
CA LYS A 4 -3.50 16.08 -4.19
C LYS A 4 -3.92 15.18 -3.02
N TYR A 5 -4.88 14.27 -3.21
CA TYR A 5 -5.45 13.45 -2.15
C TYR A 5 -5.55 11.98 -2.60
N ARG A 6 -4.41 11.27 -2.61
CA ARG A 6 -4.41 9.82 -2.85
C ARG A 6 -4.69 9.10 -1.53
N LEU A 7 -5.75 8.31 -1.53
CA LEU A 7 -6.17 7.46 -0.40
C LEU A 7 -5.63 6.03 -0.51
N CYS A 8 -5.42 5.56 -1.75
CA CYS A 8 -4.98 4.21 -2.04
C CYS A 8 -3.49 4.17 -2.38
N ILE A 9 -2.84 3.08 -1.99
CA ILE A 9 -1.47 2.74 -2.39
C ILE A 9 -1.49 1.56 -3.36
N TYR A 10 -0.60 1.57 -4.34
CA TYR A 10 -0.48 0.48 -5.31
C TYR A 10 0.79 -0.36 -5.10
N PRO A 11 0.81 -1.63 -5.54
CA PRO A 11 1.96 -2.51 -5.38
C PRO A 11 3.28 -1.93 -5.89
N LYS A 12 3.24 -1.16 -6.98
CA LYS A 12 4.43 -0.48 -7.54
C LYS A 12 5.06 0.50 -6.56
N GLU A 13 4.24 1.29 -5.88
CA GLU A 13 4.73 2.31 -4.93
C GLU A 13 5.18 1.65 -3.63
N ALA A 14 4.37 0.71 -3.14
CA ALA A 14 4.73 -0.08 -1.98
C ALA A 14 6.04 -0.88 -2.18
N ALA A 15 6.32 -1.34 -3.40
CA ALA A 15 7.57 -2.02 -3.72
C ALA A 15 8.80 -1.12 -3.49
N ILE A 16 8.69 0.15 -3.87
CA ILE A 16 9.75 1.15 -3.63
C ILE A 16 9.89 1.41 -2.13
N ILE A 17 8.78 1.65 -1.42
CA ILE A 17 8.77 1.93 0.03
C ILE A 17 9.35 0.74 0.83
N LEU A 18 9.03 -0.49 0.43
CA LEU A 18 9.48 -1.70 1.12
C LEU A 18 10.87 -2.18 0.68
N GLY A 19 11.47 -1.58 -0.36
CA GLY A 19 12.72 -2.07 -0.95
C GLY A 19 12.58 -3.49 -1.52
N ARG A 20 11.43 -3.81 -2.13
CA ARG A 20 11.11 -5.14 -2.67
C ARG A 20 10.80 -5.07 -4.16
N THR A 21 10.77 -6.23 -4.80
CA THR A 21 10.27 -6.33 -6.18
C THR A 21 8.75 -6.19 -6.21
N GLU A 22 8.19 -5.74 -7.33
CA GLU A 22 6.74 -5.65 -7.52
C GLU A 22 6.06 -7.02 -7.30
N LYS A 23 6.64 -8.10 -7.84
CA LYS A 23 6.12 -9.47 -7.68
C LYS A 23 5.99 -9.89 -6.22
N HIS A 24 6.97 -9.57 -5.39
CA HIS A 24 6.90 -9.87 -3.96
C HIS A 24 5.81 -9.02 -3.29
N THR A 25 5.72 -7.75 -3.68
CA THR A 25 4.73 -6.81 -3.13
C THR A 25 3.30 -7.18 -3.50
N TYR A 26 3.05 -7.75 -4.69
CA TYR A 26 1.73 -8.31 -5.03
C TYR A 26 1.27 -9.39 -4.04
N LYS A 27 2.18 -10.24 -3.57
CA LYS A 27 1.86 -11.24 -2.54
C LYS A 27 1.51 -10.59 -1.21
N ILE A 28 2.25 -9.55 -0.81
CA ILE A 28 1.96 -8.76 0.39
C ILE A 28 0.56 -8.15 0.28
N PHE A 29 0.20 -7.58 -0.87
CA PHE A 29 -1.14 -7.02 -1.10
C PHE A 29 -2.25 -8.08 -1.06
N GLN A 30 -1.97 -9.32 -1.46
CA GLN A 30 -2.90 -10.41 -1.28
C GLN A 30 -3.09 -10.73 0.20
N SER A 31 -2.00 -10.87 0.96
CA SER A 31 -2.06 -11.10 2.41
C SER A 31 -2.76 -9.96 3.18
N ILE A 32 -2.54 -8.70 2.78
CA ILE A 32 -3.28 -7.55 3.33
C ILE A 32 -4.78 -7.73 3.10
N ARG A 33 -5.19 -8.05 1.86
CA ARG A 33 -6.61 -8.24 1.56
C ARG A 33 -7.22 -9.39 2.36
N ASP A 34 -6.51 -10.51 2.45
CA ASP A 34 -6.97 -11.68 3.22
C ASP A 34 -7.11 -11.34 4.72
N CYS A 35 -6.14 -10.61 5.28
CA CYS A 35 -6.13 -10.20 6.68
C CYS A 35 -7.28 -9.25 7.04
N TYR A 36 -7.60 -8.31 6.14
CA TYR A 36 -8.67 -7.31 6.35
C TYR A 36 -10.01 -7.70 5.72
N GLY A 37 -10.16 -8.94 5.20
CA GLY A 37 -11.39 -9.42 4.58
C GLY A 37 -11.79 -8.69 3.29
N LEU A 38 -10.83 -8.09 2.58
CA LEU A 38 -11.05 -7.37 1.33
C LEU A 38 -11.14 -8.35 0.16
N LYS A 39 -12.05 -8.08 -0.79
CA LYS A 39 -12.14 -8.81 -2.06
C LYS A 39 -10.90 -8.52 -2.92
N ALA A 40 -10.52 -9.45 -3.79
CA ALA A 40 -9.32 -9.37 -4.64
C ALA A 40 -9.16 -8.04 -5.42
N ASN A 41 -10.26 -7.44 -5.86
CA ASN A 41 -10.27 -6.19 -6.64
C ASN A 41 -10.46 -4.93 -5.77
N GLN A 42 -10.61 -5.07 -4.46
CA GLN A 42 -10.67 -3.92 -3.57
C GLN A 42 -9.28 -3.31 -3.42
N TYR A 43 -9.29 -1.97 -3.35
CA TYR A 43 -8.09 -1.17 -3.15
C TYR A 43 -7.61 -1.30 -1.70
N VAL A 44 -6.29 -1.19 -1.52
CA VAL A 44 -5.67 -1.07 -0.20
C VAL A 44 -5.44 0.42 0.05
N SER A 45 -5.97 0.95 1.16
CA SER A 45 -5.70 2.31 1.57
C SER A 45 -4.27 2.44 2.13
N ILE A 46 -3.72 3.65 2.09
CA ILE A 46 -2.45 3.96 2.72
C ILE A 46 -2.47 3.59 4.21
N SER A 47 -3.60 3.85 4.89
CA SER A 47 -3.77 3.52 6.31
C SER A 47 -3.72 2.02 6.60
N ILE A 48 -4.45 1.19 5.84
CA ILE A 48 -4.43 -0.28 5.98
C ILE A 48 -3.01 -0.82 5.71
N PHE A 49 -2.34 -0.27 4.70
CA PHE A 49 -0.98 -0.66 4.39
C PHE A 49 0.00 -0.28 5.51
N ALA A 50 -0.09 0.94 6.06
CA ALA A 50 0.72 1.41 7.17
C ALA A 50 0.52 0.53 8.42
N GLU A 51 -0.73 0.25 8.77
CA GLU A 51 -1.10 -0.60 9.90
C GLU A 51 -0.56 -2.03 9.73
N TYR A 52 -0.77 -2.65 8.56
CA TYR A 52 -0.30 -4.01 8.29
C TYR A 52 1.23 -4.13 8.27
N THR A 53 1.94 -3.13 7.74
CA THR A 53 3.40 -3.17 7.60
C THR A 53 4.13 -2.64 8.83
N GLY A 54 3.43 -1.99 9.76
CA GLY A 54 4.01 -1.30 10.91
C GLY A 54 4.83 -0.05 10.54
N LEU A 55 4.68 0.45 9.31
CA LEU A 55 5.38 1.65 8.85
C LEU A 55 4.56 2.90 9.19
N PRO A 56 5.21 4.01 9.59
CA PRO A 56 4.49 5.25 9.88
C PRO A 56 3.76 5.78 8.64
N GLU A 57 2.44 5.97 8.76
CA GLU A 57 1.59 6.47 7.66
C GLU A 57 2.08 7.81 7.11
N GLU A 58 2.53 8.72 7.99
CA GLU A 58 3.06 10.02 7.61
C GLU A 58 4.31 9.91 6.72
N GLU A 59 5.21 8.97 6.99
CA GLU A 59 6.41 8.75 6.17
C GLU A 59 6.05 8.15 4.81
N ILE A 60 5.07 7.24 4.76
CA ILE A 60 4.54 6.72 3.50
C ILE A 60 3.94 7.86 2.65
N ARG A 61 3.15 8.75 3.27
CA ARG A 61 2.52 9.89 2.58
C ARG A 61 3.55 10.85 2.00
N LYS A 62 4.64 11.14 2.73
CA LYS A 62 5.75 11.98 2.25
C LYS A 62 6.46 11.42 1.02
N LEU A 63 6.54 10.10 0.88
CA LEU A 63 7.17 9.44 -0.27
C LEU A 63 6.26 9.38 -1.52
N LEU A 64 4.94 9.60 -1.35
CA LEU A 64 3.94 9.47 -2.41
C LEU A 64 3.47 10.80 -3.03
N LEU A 65 3.63 11.94 -2.33
CA LEU A 65 3.10 13.27 -2.68
C LEU A 65 4.19 14.25 -3.13
#